data_AF-A0A0B6ZE16-F1
#
_entry.id   AF-A0A0B6ZE16-F1
#
_cell.length_a   1.000
_cell.length_b   1.000
_cell.length_c   1.000
_cell.angle_alpha   90.00
_cell.angle_beta   90.00
_cell.angle_gamma   90.00
#
_symmetry.space_group_name_H-M   'P 1'
#
loop_
_entity.id
_entity.type
_entity.pdbx_description
1 polymer ?
#
loop_
_entity_poly.entity_id
_entity_poly.type
_entity_poly.pdbx_seq_one_letter_code
_entity_poly.pdbx_strand_id
1 'polypeptide(L)'
;YILFVGMNPGPFGMSQNGVPFGECAVVKEWLHIEGEVLKPVLEHPKRRVVGLECSRSEVTGGRFWQLFRTLCHTPEHFFRTSYVHNLCPFAFLTDSGKNVTPPQLTSSVLDQINVLCNATLVEVVRLLKSKYVVCIGKYALAQAQKALSADEFSGITLECLMHPS
;
A
#
# COMPACT_ATOMS: atom_id res chain seq x y z
N TYR A 1 -4.91 -2.73 17.60
CA TYR A 1 -5.18 -2.52 16.16
C TYR A 1 -3.99 -3.05 15.35
N ILE A 2 -4.23 -3.60 14.17
CA ILE A 2 -3.22 -4.21 13.27
C ILE A 2 -3.07 -3.32 12.04
N LEU A 3 -1.85 -2.89 11.73
CA LEU A 3 -1.57 -2.11 10.52
C LEU A 3 -0.83 -3.00 9.52
N PHE A 4 -1.44 -3.25 8.36
CA PHE A 4 -0.78 -3.89 7.23
C PHE A 4 -0.09 -2.83 6.37
N VAL A 5 1.18 -3.04 6.05
CA VAL A 5 2.01 -2.04 5.36
C VAL A 5 2.61 -2.62 4.09
N GLY A 6 2.19 -2.09 2.93
CA GLY A 6 2.81 -2.35 1.64
C GLY A 6 3.89 -1.32 1.28
N MET A 7 4.54 -1.52 0.14
CA MET A 7 5.61 -0.64 -0.33
C MET A 7 5.09 0.63 -1.00
N ASN A 8 4.44 0.49 -2.16
CA ASN A 8 3.93 1.60 -2.95
C ASN A 8 2.85 1.11 -3.95
N PRO A 9 2.06 2.00 -4.58
CA PRO A 9 1.03 1.63 -5.53
C PRO A 9 1.53 0.78 -6.71
N GLY A 10 0.77 -0.27 -7.04
CA GLY A 10 0.89 -0.97 -8.31
C GLY A 10 0.06 -0.31 -9.42
N PRO A 11 0.48 -0.46 -10.70
CA PRO A 11 -0.06 0.31 -11.83
C PRO A 11 -1.53 0.03 -12.18
N PHE A 12 -2.06 -1.14 -11.78
CA PHE A 12 -3.44 -1.56 -12.06
C PHE A 12 -4.29 -1.71 -10.81
N GLY A 13 -3.74 -1.32 -9.65
CA GLY A 13 -4.44 -1.37 -8.38
C GLY A 13 -4.61 0.00 -7.78
N MET A 14 -3.85 0.29 -6.72
CA MET A 14 -3.91 1.58 -6.03
C MET A 14 -3.68 2.79 -6.97
N SER A 15 -2.87 2.68 -8.02
CA SER A 15 -2.72 3.75 -9.02
C SER A 15 -4.00 4.04 -9.81
N GLN A 16 -4.97 3.14 -9.82
CA GLN A 16 -6.25 3.27 -10.51
C GLN A 16 -7.38 3.72 -9.57
N ASN A 17 -7.34 3.38 -8.28
CA ASN A 17 -8.48 3.60 -7.37
C ASN A 17 -8.13 4.16 -5.99
N GLY A 18 -6.85 4.41 -5.70
CA GLY A 18 -6.42 4.99 -4.43
C GLY A 18 -6.44 4.03 -3.23
N VAL A 19 -6.90 2.79 -3.39
CA VAL A 19 -6.95 1.81 -2.29
C VAL A 19 -5.66 0.97 -2.28
N PRO A 20 -4.95 0.84 -1.13
CA PRO A 20 -3.79 -0.05 -1.02
C PRO A 20 -4.14 -1.48 -1.42
N PHE A 21 -3.28 -2.12 -2.24
CA PHE A 21 -3.56 -3.45 -2.82
C PHE A 21 -4.88 -3.50 -3.59
N GLY A 22 -5.37 -2.37 -4.09
CA GLY A 22 -6.73 -2.21 -4.60
C GLY A 22 -6.96 -2.86 -5.95
N GLU A 23 -7.18 -4.16 -6.01
CA GLU A 23 -7.71 -4.79 -7.22
C GLU A 23 -9.15 -4.27 -7.47
N CYS A 24 -9.44 -3.77 -8.68
CA CYS A 24 -10.64 -2.97 -8.92
C CYS A 24 -11.97 -3.73 -8.69
N ALA A 25 -12.04 -5.03 -9.00
CA ALA A 25 -13.24 -5.81 -8.76
C ALA A 25 -13.45 -6.00 -7.24
N VAL A 26 -12.40 -6.34 -6.50
CA VAL A 26 -12.46 -6.43 -5.04
C VAL A 26 -12.87 -5.09 -4.40
N VAL A 27 -12.28 -3.99 -4.85
CA VAL A 27 -12.57 -2.65 -4.30
C VAL A 27 -14.05 -2.30 -4.47
N LYS A 28 -14.64 -2.60 -5.63
CA LYS A 28 -16.07 -2.36 -5.88
C LYS A 28 -16.97 -3.36 -5.16
N GLU A 29 -16.69 -4.65 -5.30
CA GLU A 29 -17.63 -5.71 -4.95
C GLU A 29 -17.55 -6.14 -3.49
N TRP A 30 -16.39 -6.01 -2.85
CA TRP A 30 -16.17 -6.44 -1.47
C TRP A 30 -15.93 -5.27 -0.51
N LEU A 31 -15.13 -4.27 -0.91
CA LEU A 31 -14.92 -3.08 -0.08
C LEU A 31 -16.04 -2.05 -0.24
N HIS A 32 -16.89 -2.18 -1.26
CA HIS A 32 -17.99 -1.25 -1.56
C HIS A 32 -17.54 0.20 -1.70
N ILE A 33 -16.34 0.42 -2.25
CA ILE A 33 -15.79 1.74 -2.51
C ILE A 33 -16.07 2.12 -3.96
N GLU A 34 -16.73 3.25 -4.12
CA GLU A 34 -17.02 3.90 -5.40
C GLU A 34 -16.54 5.35 -5.37
N GLY A 35 -16.34 5.94 -6.55
CA GLY A 35 -15.92 7.34 -6.66
C GLY A 35 -15.32 7.68 -8.02
N GLU A 36 -15.25 8.99 -8.29
CA GLU A 36 -14.56 9.51 -9.45
C GLU A 36 -13.04 9.51 -9.22
N VAL A 37 -12.29 9.03 -10.20
CA VAL A 37 -10.83 9.09 -10.21
C VAL A 37 -10.39 9.99 -11.35
N LEU A 38 -9.80 11.13 -10.97
CA LEU A 38 -9.23 12.07 -11.91
C LEU A 38 -7.87 11.60 -12.42
N LYS A 39 -7.47 12.15 -13.57
CA LYS A 39 -6.18 11.82 -14.19
C LYS A 39 -5.02 12.59 -13.56
N PRO A 40 -3.81 12.01 -13.55
CA PRO A 40 -2.61 12.77 -13.23
C PRO A 40 -2.37 13.85 -14.30
N VAL A 41 -1.66 14.91 -13.92
CA VAL A 41 -1.31 16.04 -14.81
C VAL A 41 -0.58 15.55 -16.07
N LEU A 42 0.30 14.56 -15.90
CA LEU A 42 1.01 13.90 -16.99
C LEU A 42 0.77 12.40 -16.92
N GLU A 43 0.36 11.83 -18.05
CA GLU A 43 0.00 10.42 -18.16
C GLU A 43 0.85 9.74 -19.24
N HIS A 44 1.52 8.65 -18.87
CA HIS A 44 2.24 7.85 -19.86
C HIS A 44 1.25 7.00 -20.67
N PRO A 45 1.33 6.95 -22.02
CA PRO A 45 0.35 6.25 -22.86
C PRO A 45 0.13 4.76 -22.52
N LYS A 46 1.15 4.08 -22.01
CA LYS A 46 1.09 2.67 -21.56
C LYS A 46 0.60 2.47 -20.11
N ARG A 47 0.32 3.54 -19.37
CA ARG A 47 -0.02 3.54 -17.94
C ARG A 47 -1.12 4.56 -17.69
N ARG A 48 -2.22 4.44 -18.44
CA ARG A 48 -3.37 5.31 -18.28
C ARG A 48 -4.10 5.01 -16.97
N VAL A 49 -4.58 6.06 -16.32
CA VAL A 49 -5.49 6.00 -15.18
C VAL A 49 -6.91 6.11 -15.73
N VAL A 50 -7.67 5.03 -15.56
CA VAL A 50 -9.06 4.90 -16.01
C VAL A 50 -10.01 4.67 -14.83
N GLY A 51 -9.52 4.82 -13.60
CA GLY A 51 -10.33 4.69 -12.40
C GLY A 51 -10.71 3.24 -12.10
N LEU A 52 -11.85 3.08 -11.44
CA LEU A 52 -12.47 1.79 -11.12
C LEU A 52 -12.93 0.99 -12.35
N GLU A 53 -12.88 1.59 -13.55
CA GLU A 53 -13.16 0.94 -14.83
C GLU A 53 -11.93 0.23 -15.43
N CYS A 54 -10.81 0.19 -14.71
CA CYS A 54 -9.63 -0.55 -15.13
C CYS A 54 -9.95 -2.06 -15.26
N SER A 55 -9.95 -2.56 -16.49
CA SER A 55 -10.18 -3.98 -16.81
C SER A 55 -8.98 -4.89 -16.51
N ARG A 56 -7.83 -4.31 -16.17
CA ARG A 56 -6.63 -5.07 -15.82
C ARG A 56 -6.65 -5.39 -14.34
N SER A 57 -6.46 -6.67 -14.02
CA SER A 57 -6.38 -7.12 -12.63
C SER A 57 -4.98 -6.93 -12.05
N GLU A 58 -4.92 -6.45 -10.81
CA GLU A 58 -3.72 -6.44 -9.97
C GLU A 58 -3.67 -7.73 -9.14
N VAL A 59 -2.90 -8.72 -9.60
CA VAL A 59 -2.83 -10.06 -8.98
C VAL A 59 -2.44 -10.01 -7.49
N THR A 60 -1.45 -9.18 -7.15
CA THR A 60 -0.99 -8.98 -5.76
C THR A 60 -2.13 -8.47 -4.88
N GLY A 61 -2.89 -7.49 -5.38
CA GLY A 61 -4.03 -6.92 -4.68
C GLY A 61 -5.16 -7.92 -4.50
N GLY A 62 -5.50 -8.65 -5.57
CA GLY A 62 -6.51 -9.69 -5.55
C GLY A 62 -6.19 -10.78 -4.53
N ARG A 63 -4.94 -11.27 -4.49
CA ARG A 63 -4.50 -12.27 -3.50
C ARG A 63 -4.58 -11.74 -2.07
N PHE A 64 -4.13 -10.50 -1.84
CA PHE A 64 -4.15 -9.88 -0.51
C PHE A 64 -5.58 -9.80 0.03
N TRP A 65 -6.50 -9.23 -0.73
CA TRP A 65 -7.88 -9.05 -0.27
C TRP A 65 -8.70 -10.34 -0.30
N GLN A 66 -8.41 -11.28 -1.19
CA GLN A 66 -9.07 -12.59 -1.17
C GLN A 66 -8.79 -13.35 0.13
N LEU A 67 -7.59 -13.20 0.71
CA LEU A 67 -7.29 -13.77 2.03
C LEU A 67 -8.26 -13.22 3.09
N PHE A 68 -8.39 -11.90 3.19
CA PHE A 68 -9.24 -11.26 4.20
C PHE A 68 -10.74 -11.44 3.90
N ARG A 69 -11.14 -11.52 2.64
CA ARG A 69 -12.49 -11.94 2.27
C ARG A 69 -12.81 -13.35 2.78
N THR A 70 -11.84 -14.26 2.70
CA THR A 70 -12.01 -15.64 3.19
C THR A 70 -12.06 -15.70 4.72
N LEU A 71 -11.18 -14.96 5.40
CA LEU A 71 -11.04 -14.99 6.86
C LEU A 71 -12.10 -14.17 7.60
N CYS A 72 -12.47 -13.01 7.06
CA CYS A 72 -13.31 -12.02 7.74
C CYS A 72 -14.75 -12.00 7.19
N HIS A 73 -14.97 -12.55 5.98
CA HIS A 73 -16.22 -12.55 5.22
C HIS A 73 -16.69 -11.17 4.76
N THR A 74 -16.73 -10.17 5.65
CA THR A 74 -17.11 -8.79 5.35
C THR A 74 -15.96 -7.81 5.61
N PRO A 75 -15.92 -6.66 4.93
CA PRO A 75 -14.90 -5.65 5.19
C PRO A 75 -14.99 -5.10 6.63
N GLU A 76 -16.19 -4.95 7.21
CA GLU A 76 -16.36 -4.41 8.57
C GLU A 76 -15.66 -5.27 9.63
N HIS A 77 -15.71 -6.59 9.47
CA HIS A 77 -14.99 -7.51 10.36
C HIS A 77 -13.48 -7.33 10.27
N PHE A 78 -12.95 -7.10 9.07
CA PHE A 78 -11.53 -6.79 8.89
C PHE A 78 -11.18 -5.43 9.52
N PHE A 79 -11.92 -4.37 9.18
CA PHE A 79 -11.61 -3.01 9.60
C PHE A 79 -11.89 -2.71 11.08
N ARG A 80 -12.66 -3.57 11.76
CA ARG A 80 -12.86 -3.50 13.22
C ARG A 80 -11.54 -3.53 13.98
N THR A 81 -10.53 -4.22 13.47
CA THR A 81 -9.23 -4.38 14.15
C THR A 81 -8.04 -4.05 13.27
N SER A 82 -8.23 -3.90 11.96
CA SER A 82 -7.14 -3.83 10.99
C SER A 82 -7.27 -2.67 10.00
N TYR A 83 -6.14 -2.14 9.54
CA TYR A 83 -6.09 -1.15 8.45
C TYR A 83 -4.93 -1.43 7.53
N VAL A 84 -4.99 -0.91 6.31
CA VAL A 84 -3.98 -1.15 5.27
C VAL A 84 -3.44 0.18 4.78
N HIS A 85 -2.12 0.27 4.65
CA HIS A 85 -1.43 1.47 4.19
C HIS A 85 -0.23 1.09 3.32
N ASN A 86 0.23 2.02 2.47
CA ASN A 86 1.50 1.90 1.76
C ASN A 86 2.50 2.89 2.34
N LEU A 87 3.77 2.52 2.46
CA LEU A 87 4.82 3.43 2.92
C LEU A 87 4.93 4.66 2.03
N CYS A 88 5.05 4.43 0.72
CA CYS A 88 5.19 5.48 -0.27
C CYS A 88 3.90 5.57 -1.09
N PRO A 89 3.24 6.74 -1.15
CA PRO A 89 2.01 6.91 -1.92
C PRO A 89 2.26 7.06 -3.42
N PHE A 90 3.51 7.14 -3.87
CA PHE A 90 3.85 7.43 -5.26
C PHE A 90 4.10 6.16 -6.09
N ALA A 91 3.65 6.20 -7.34
CA ALA A 91 4.07 5.28 -8.39
C ALA A 91 5.07 5.97 -9.30
N PHE A 92 6.21 5.31 -9.57
CA PHE A 92 7.26 5.85 -10.42
C PHE A 92 7.34 5.08 -11.73
N LEU A 93 7.56 5.79 -12.83
CA LEU A 93 7.67 5.22 -14.17
C LEU A 93 8.93 5.74 -14.85
N THR A 94 9.56 4.89 -15.67
CA THR A 94 10.54 5.35 -16.67
C THR A 94 9.84 6.01 -17.86
N ASP A 95 10.60 6.69 -18.73
CA ASP A 95 10.10 7.26 -19.99
C ASP A 95 9.45 6.24 -20.91
N SER A 96 9.82 4.95 -20.79
CA SER A 96 9.21 3.85 -21.54
C SER A 96 7.91 3.30 -20.93
N GLY A 97 7.51 3.83 -19.76
CA GLY A 97 6.35 3.42 -18.98
C GLY A 97 6.57 2.18 -18.11
N LYS A 98 7.83 1.79 -17.87
CA LYS A 98 8.16 0.67 -16.96
C LYS A 98 8.02 1.13 -15.52
N ASN A 99 7.45 0.28 -14.67
CA ASN A 99 7.35 0.55 -13.23
C ASN A 99 8.74 0.61 -12.59
N VAL A 100 8.95 1.59 -11.72
CA VAL A 100 10.14 1.75 -10.88
C VAL A 100 9.70 1.69 -9.42
N THR A 101 10.26 0.76 -8.66
CA THR A 101 10.00 0.66 -7.22
C THR A 101 10.93 1.60 -6.45
N PRO A 102 10.57 2.02 -5.22
CA PRO A 102 11.44 2.89 -4.42
C PRO A 102 12.90 2.42 -4.31
N PRO A 103 13.22 1.12 -4.09
CA PRO A 103 14.61 0.63 -4.08
C PRO A 103 15.41 0.83 -5.37
N GLN A 104 14.73 1.10 -6.50
CA GLN A 104 15.35 1.31 -7.80
C GLN A 104 15.63 2.80 -8.09
N LEU A 105 15.19 3.70 -7.22
CA LEU A 105 15.49 5.13 -7.32
C LEU A 105 16.95 5.41 -6.96
N THR A 106 17.48 6.53 -7.45
CA THR A 106 18.80 7.04 -7.03
C THR A 106 18.82 7.27 -5.52
N SER A 107 19.96 7.00 -4.87
CA SER A 107 20.10 7.09 -3.41
C SER A 107 19.62 8.42 -2.82
N SER A 108 20.01 9.56 -3.42
CA SER A 108 19.61 10.89 -2.94
C SER A 108 18.09 11.10 -2.89
N VAL A 109 17.37 10.67 -3.93
CA VAL A 109 15.91 10.77 -4.01
C VAL A 109 15.25 9.75 -3.07
N LEU A 110 15.78 8.53 -3.03
CA LEU A 110 15.27 7.47 -2.16
C LEU A 110 15.35 7.86 -0.68
N ASP A 111 16.45 8.48 -0.26
CA ASP A 111 16.64 8.91 1.12
C ASP A 111 15.61 9.98 1.51
N GLN A 112 15.37 10.97 0.64
CA GLN A 112 14.35 12.00 0.89
C GLN A 112 12.94 11.41 1.01
N ILE A 113 12.59 10.49 0.10
CA ILE A 113 11.28 9.80 0.14
C ILE A 113 11.17 8.99 1.43
N ASN A 114 12.19 8.21 1.79
CA ASN A 114 12.16 7.36 2.98
C ASN A 114 12.00 8.19 4.26
N VAL A 115 12.66 9.35 4.37
CA VAL A 115 12.51 10.24 5.54
C VAL A 115 11.04 10.64 5.72
N LEU A 116 10.39 11.11 4.66
CA LEU A 116 9.00 11.57 4.72
C LEU A 116 8.01 10.40 4.92
N CYS A 117 8.22 9.29 4.24
CA CYS A 117 7.38 8.10 4.36
C CYS A 117 7.48 7.48 5.75
N ASN A 118 8.67 7.41 6.33
CA ASN A 118 8.88 6.87 7.67
C ASN A 118 8.28 7.78 8.75
N ALA A 119 8.40 9.10 8.59
CA ALA A 119 7.70 10.05 9.47
C ALA A 119 6.18 9.88 9.40
N THR A 120 5.63 9.67 8.19
CA THR A 120 4.19 9.42 8.01
C THR A 120 3.77 8.09 8.64
N LEU A 121 4.56 7.02 8.49
CA LEU A 121 4.27 5.73 9.13
C LEU A 121 4.17 5.87 10.66
N VAL A 122 5.10 6.61 11.26
CA VAL A 122 5.09 6.90 12.70
C VAL A 122 3.77 7.56 13.10
N GLU A 123 3.34 8.60 12.39
CA GLU A 123 2.07 9.28 12.67
C GLU A 123 0.85 8.37 12.49
N VAL A 124 0.82 7.54 11.44
CA VAL A 124 -0.26 6.57 11.21
C VAL A 124 -0.33 5.55 12.35
N VAL A 125 0.82 5.03 12.80
CA VAL A 125 0.91 4.07 13.90
C VAL A 125 0.42 4.69 15.22
N ARG A 126 0.79 5.95 15.49
CA ARG A 126 0.31 6.70 16.66
C ARG A 126 -1.20 6.92 16.61
N LEU A 127 -1.71 7.41 15.48
CA LEU A 127 -3.13 7.70 15.28
C LEU A 127 -4.01 6.46 15.48
N LEU A 128 -3.60 5.34 14.86
CA LEU A 128 -4.34 4.07 14.96
C LEU A 128 -4.09 3.33 16.28
N LYS A 129 -3.13 3.79 17.09
CA LYS A 129 -2.67 3.12 18.32
C LYS A 129 -2.36 1.64 18.05
N SER A 130 -1.66 1.39 16.93
CA SER A 130 -1.38 0.04 16.45
C SER A 130 -0.49 -0.71 17.44
N LYS A 131 -0.79 -2.00 17.64
CA LYS A 131 0.00 -2.93 18.45
C LYS A 131 0.77 -3.92 17.59
N TYR A 132 0.30 -4.13 16.38
CA TYR A 132 0.93 -4.98 15.39
C TYR A 132 1.11 -4.18 14.11
N VAL A 133 2.29 -4.26 13.51
CA VAL A 133 2.57 -3.73 12.18
C VAL A 133 3.06 -4.90 11.33
N VAL A 134 2.21 -5.32 10.40
CA VAL A 134 2.45 -6.48 9.53
C VAL A 134 2.91 -5.97 8.16
N CYS A 135 4.19 -6.11 7.90
CA CYS A 135 4.82 -5.65 6.67
C CYS A 135 4.64 -6.67 5.55
N ILE A 136 4.17 -6.23 4.39
CA ILE A 136 4.01 -7.07 3.21
C ILE A 136 5.29 -6.97 2.39
N GLY A 137 6.22 -7.89 2.65
CA GLY A 137 7.52 -7.95 2.01
C GLY A 137 8.66 -7.27 2.79
N LYS A 138 9.89 -7.67 2.44
CA LYS A 138 11.12 -7.31 3.18
C LYS A 138 11.44 -5.82 3.16
N TYR A 139 11.13 -5.12 2.06
CA TYR A 139 11.39 -3.68 2.00
C TYR A 139 10.51 -2.92 3.00
N ALA A 140 9.22 -3.27 3.09
CA ALA A 140 8.33 -2.65 4.04
C ALA A 140 8.78 -2.89 5.49
N LEU A 141 9.22 -4.13 5.79
CA LEU A 141 9.78 -4.49 7.09
C LEU A 141 11.01 -3.64 7.44
N ALA A 142 11.96 -3.53 6.51
CA ALA A 142 13.19 -2.78 6.75
C ALA A 142 12.93 -1.29 7.02
N GLN A 143 11.93 -0.68 6.35
CA GLN A 143 11.56 0.70 6.61
C GLN A 143 10.80 0.84 7.93
N ALA A 144 9.87 -0.07 8.24
CA ALA A 144 9.14 -0.04 9.50
C ALA A 144 10.07 -0.22 10.72
N GLN A 145 11.08 -1.08 10.63
CA GLN A 145 12.11 -1.24 11.66
C GLN A 145 12.90 0.05 11.90
N LYS A 146 13.20 0.81 10.84
CA LYS A 146 13.88 2.11 10.97
C LYS A 146 12.97 3.16 11.59
N ALA A 147 11.74 3.28 11.06
CA ALA A 147 10.77 4.28 11.46
C ALA A 147 10.32 4.12 12.93
N LEU A 148 10.16 2.88 13.39
CA LEU A 148 9.60 2.54 14.70
C LEU A 148 10.68 2.08 15.68
N SER A 149 11.88 2.65 15.59
CA SER A 149 13.03 2.27 16.42
C SER A 149 13.10 2.98 17.78
N ALA A 150 12.33 4.05 17.97
CA ALA A 150 12.28 4.78 19.24
C ALA A 150 11.60 3.95 20.34
N ASP A 151 12.02 4.15 21.61
CA ASP A 151 11.54 3.39 22.77
C ASP A 151 10.02 3.42 22.95
N GLU A 152 9.34 4.49 22.50
CA GLU A 152 7.88 4.60 22.53
C GLU A 152 7.18 3.46 21.76
N PHE A 153 7.86 2.87 20.78
CA PHE A 153 7.35 1.79 19.93
C PHE A 153 7.83 0.40 20.37
N SER A 154 8.57 0.28 21.47
CA SER A 154 9.07 -1.01 22.01
C SER A 154 7.96 -2.03 22.30
N GLY A 155 6.73 -1.55 22.56
CA GLY A 155 5.54 -2.39 22.75
C GLY A 155 4.81 -2.77 21.46
N ILE A 156 5.32 -2.44 20.27
CA ILE A 156 4.75 -2.82 18.98
C ILE A 156 5.44 -4.08 18.46
N THR A 157 4.65 -5.05 18.03
CA THR A 157 5.15 -6.24 17.33
C THR A 157 5.25 -5.95 15.83
N LEU A 158 6.45 -6.08 15.27
CA LEU A 158 6.72 -6.01 13.83
C LEU A 158 6.77 -7.42 13.25
N GLU A 159 5.89 -7.70 12.29
CA GLU A 159 5.84 -8.98 11.58
C GLU A 159 6.02 -8.78 10.08
N CYS A 160 6.40 -9.83 9.37
CA CYS A 160 6.52 -9.79 7.92
C CYS A 160 5.81 -10.97 7.27
N LEU A 161 4.91 -10.68 6.34
CA LEU A 161 4.34 -11.67 5.44
C LEU A 161 5.08 -11.65 4.10
N MET A 162 5.07 -12.79 3.41
CA MET A 162 5.57 -12.88 2.05
C MET A 162 4.76 -11.98 1.13
N HIS A 163 5.44 -11.25 0.24
CA HIS A 163 4.76 -10.39 -0.72
C HIS A 163 4.01 -11.25 -1.77
N PRO A 164 2.72 -11.00 -2.06
CA PRO A 164 1.90 -11.89 -2.87
C PRO A 164 2.02 -11.65 -4.39
N SER A 165 3.11 -11.03 -4.85
CA SER A 165 3.43 -10.89 -6.29
C SER A 165 3.80 -12.24 -6.90
#